data_AF-Q6AFX4-F1
#
_entry.id   AF-Q6AFX4-F1
#
_cell.length_a   1.000
_cell.length_b   1.000
_cell.length_c   1.000
_cell.angle_alpha   90.00
_cell.angle_beta   90.00
_cell.angle_gamma   90.00
#
_symmetry.space_group_name_H-M   'P 1'
#
loop_
_entity.id
_entity.type
_entity.pdbx_description
1 polymer ?
#
loop_
_entity_poly.entity_id
_entity_poly.type
_entity_poly.pdbx_seq_one_letter_code
_entity_poly.pdbx_strand_id
1 'polypeptide(L)'
;MKCPTDNSTLIMSERTGIEIDYCPECRGVWLDRGELDKIIERSAAPAAEPIPARYDERRLHPHNPYPQKKRRENWLSELFD
;
A
#
# COMPACT_ATOMS: atom_id res chain seq x y z
N MET A 1 18.38 22.03 19.31
CA MET A 1 19.62 21.56 18.65
C MET A 1 19.88 22.32 17.35
N LYS A 2 21.09 22.25 16.79
CA LYS A 2 21.48 22.99 15.57
C LYS A 2 21.53 22.06 14.37
N CYS A 3 20.98 22.50 13.26
CA CYS A 3 21.09 21.79 12.00
C CYS A 3 22.55 21.82 11.53
N PRO A 4 23.20 20.68 11.26
CA PRO A 4 24.60 20.68 10.84
C PRO A 4 24.79 21.05 9.35
N THR A 5 23.70 21.21 8.59
CA THR A 5 23.75 21.67 7.20
C THR A 5 23.76 23.20 7.12
N ASP A 6 22.94 23.89 7.90
CA ASP A 6 22.72 25.34 7.79
C ASP A 6 22.82 26.11 9.13
N ASN A 7 23.13 25.44 10.24
CA ASN A 7 23.21 25.99 11.61
C ASN A 7 21.94 26.69 12.12
N SER A 8 20.81 26.50 11.46
CA SER A 8 19.52 26.96 11.96
C SER A 8 19.10 26.15 13.20
N THR A 9 18.15 26.67 13.96
CA THR A 9 17.60 25.98 15.13
C THR A 9 16.57 24.95 14.65
N LEU A 10 16.79 23.69 15.01
CA LEU A 10 15.84 22.61 14.74
C LEU A 10 14.59 22.78 15.59
N ILE A 11 13.44 22.47 14.98
CA ILE A 11 12.13 22.52 15.61
C ILE A 11 11.67 21.08 15.87
N MET A 12 11.35 20.79 17.13
CA MET A 12 10.72 19.53 17.52
C MET A 12 9.28 19.47 17.04
N SER A 13 8.90 18.35 16.44
CA SER A 13 7.53 18.05 16.05
C SER A 13 7.25 16.57 16.25
N GLU A 14 6.03 16.24 16.67
CA GLU A 14 5.58 14.85 16.76
C GLU A 14 4.74 14.49 15.54
N ARG A 15 5.06 13.36 14.89
CA ARG A 15 4.29 12.81 13.77
C ARG A 15 4.02 11.35 14.00
N THR A 16 2.75 10.98 14.03
CA THR A 16 2.33 9.56 14.08
C THR A 16 2.85 8.85 15.34
N GLY A 17 3.04 9.58 16.45
CA GLY A 17 3.60 9.05 17.71
C GLY A 17 5.13 8.96 17.74
N ILE A 18 5.81 9.64 16.81
CA ILE A 18 7.27 9.65 16.68
C ILE A 18 7.73 11.10 16.77
N GLU A 19 8.63 11.38 17.69
CA GLU A 19 9.28 12.69 17.83
C GLU A 19 10.30 12.86 16.70
N ILE A 20 10.37 14.06 16.13
CA ILE A 20 11.18 14.37 14.96
C ILE A 20 11.70 15.80 15.10
N ASP A 21 12.99 15.99 14.88
CA ASP A 21 13.59 17.31 14.73
C ASP A 21 13.68 17.70 13.25
N TYR A 22 12.97 18.76 12.86
CA TYR A 22 13.00 19.24 11.48
C TYR A 22 13.60 20.64 11.39
N CYS A 23 14.35 20.88 10.32
CA CYS A 23 14.87 22.20 9.98
C CYS A 23 13.88 22.95 9.08
N PRO A 24 13.41 24.16 9.43
CA PRO A 24 12.55 24.95 8.55
C PRO A 24 13.27 25.52 7.32
N GLU A 25 14.59 25.70 7.39
CA GLU A 25 15.40 26.33 6.34
C GLU A 25 15.77 25.33 5.22
N CYS A 26 16.55 24.29 5.52
CA CYS A 26 16.92 23.26 4.53
C CYS A 26 15.89 22.13 4.37
N ARG A 27 14.88 22.05 5.24
CA ARG A 27 13.89 20.94 5.28
C ARG A 27 14.50 19.57 5.63
N GLY A 28 15.69 19.56 6.24
CA GLY A 28 16.31 18.36 6.79
C GLY A 28 15.53 17.79 7.97
N VAL A 29 15.55 16.47 8.11
CA VAL A 29 14.91 15.74 9.22
C VAL A 29 15.99 14.95 9.97
N TRP A 30 15.99 15.08 11.29
CA TRP A 30 16.94 14.47 12.21
C TRP A 30 16.18 13.55 13.15
N LEU A 31 16.69 12.33 13.30
CA LEU A 31 16.08 11.26 14.07
C LEU A 31 17.13 10.62 14.96
N ASP A 32 16.75 10.29 16.19
CA ASP A 32 17.54 9.45 17.06
C ASP A 32 17.39 7.96 16.69
N ARG A 33 18.32 7.13 17.16
CA ARG A 33 18.33 5.69 16.86
C ARG A 33 16.99 4.99 17.18
N GLY A 34 16.37 5.32 18.32
CA GLY A 34 15.09 4.72 18.72
C GLY A 34 13.87 5.25 17.97
N GLU A 35 13.95 6.43 17.37
CA GLU A 35 12.87 6.98 16.54
C GLU A 35 12.85 6.33 15.16
N LEU A 36 14.03 6.10 14.59
CA LEU A 36 14.18 5.37 13.33
C LEU A 36 13.58 3.96 13.43
N ASP A 37 13.86 3.24 14.52
CA ASP A 37 13.33 1.89 14.75
C ASP A 37 11.78 1.89 14.73
N LYS A 38 11.15 2.87 15.40
CA LYS A 38 9.69 3.05 15.40
C LYS A 38 9.12 3.33 14.01
N ILE A 39 9.83 4.12 13.20
CA ILE A 39 9.43 4.39 11.81
C ILE A 39 9.49 3.11 10.98
N ILE A 40 10.57 2.34 11.10
CA ILE A 40 10.75 1.09 10.34
C ILE A 40 9.62 0.11 10.66
N GLU A 41 9.36 -0.14 11.95
CA GLU A 41 8.30 -1.05 12.41
C GLU A 41 6.92 -0.67 11.85
N ARG A 42 6.59 0.63 11.84
CA ARG A 42 5.31 1.12 11.34
C ARG A 42 5.21 1.22 9.82
N SER A 43 6.34 1.40 9.14
CA SER A 43 6.41 1.50 7.67
C SER A 43 6.33 0.13 6.98
N ALA A 44 6.67 -0.94 7.71
CA ALA A 44 6.40 -2.31 7.28
C ALA A 44 4.88 -2.50 7.28
N ALA A 45 4.24 -2.15 6.16
CA ALA A 45 2.88 -2.55 5.89
C ALA A 45 2.77 -4.06 6.19
N PRO A 46 1.71 -4.53 6.85
CA PRO A 46 1.51 -5.97 6.99
C PRO A 46 1.61 -6.57 5.59
N ALA A 47 2.55 -7.49 5.41
CA ALA A 47 2.68 -8.24 4.17
C ALA A 47 1.27 -8.74 3.84
N ALA A 48 0.73 -8.30 2.70
CA ALA A 48 -0.60 -8.67 2.28
C ALA A 48 -0.75 -10.18 2.48
N GLU A 49 -1.67 -10.60 3.34
CA GLU A 49 -1.84 -12.02 3.62
C GLU A 49 -2.07 -12.72 2.29
N PRO A 50 -1.40 -13.86 2.03
CA PRO A 50 -1.64 -14.61 0.81
C PRO A 50 -3.12 -14.95 0.77
N ILE A 51 -3.85 -14.36 -0.19
CA ILE A 51 -5.24 -14.68 -0.43
C ILE A 51 -5.29 -16.20 -0.58
N PRO A 52 -5.99 -16.95 0.27
CA PRO A 52 -6.04 -18.39 0.15
C PRO A 52 -6.57 -18.70 -1.24
N ALA A 53 -5.75 -19.38 -2.04
CA ALA A 53 -6.17 -19.88 -3.33
C ALA A 53 -7.39 -20.77 -3.08
N ARG A 54 -8.58 -20.26 -3.40
CA ARG A 54 -9.80 -21.05 -3.44
C ARG A 54 -9.53 -22.14 -4.46
N TYR A 55 -9.22 -23.35 -3.99
CA TYR A 55 -9.17 -24.52 -4.84
C TYR A 55 -10.57 -24.71 -5.42
N ASP A 56 -10.73 -24.35 -6.69
CA ASP A 56 -11.94 -24.63 -7.44
C ASP A 56 -11.97 -26.15 -7.71
N GLU A 57 -12.63 -26.88 -6.81
CA GLU A 57 -12.81 -28.34 -6.82
C GLU A 57 -13.79 -28.81 -7.94
N ARG A 58 -13.91 -28.05 -9.03
CA ARG A 58 -14.93 -28.29 -10.07
C ARG A 58 -14.36 -28.91 -11.35
N ARG A 59 -13.08 -29.33 -11.35
CA ARG A 59 -12.39 -29.89 -12.53
C ARG A 59 -12.38 -31.42 -12.66
N LEU A 60 -13.05 -32.19 -11.80
CA LEU A 60 -12.99 -33.67 -11.84
C LEU A 60 -14.27 -34.38 -12.32
N HIS A 61 -15.22 -33.70 -12.98
CA HIS A 61 -16.32 -34.38 -13.68
C HIS A 61 -16.07 -34.47 -15.18
N PRO A 62 -15.78 -35.66 -15.74
CA PRO A 62 -15.81 -35.86 -17.18
C PRO A 62 -17.25 -36.10 -17.66
N HIS A 63 -17.49 -35.66 -18.90
CA HIS A 63 -18.59 -36.06 -19.79
C HIS A 63 -19.83 -35.15 -19.88
N ASN A 64 -19.89 -34.29 -20.91
CA ASN A 64 -20.92 -34.42 -21.95
C ASN A 64 -20.58 -33.60 -23.22
N PRO A 65 -20.60 -34.18 -24.44
CA PRO A 65 -20.34 -33.45 -25.67
C PRO A 65 -21.68 -33.02 -26.31
N TYR A 66 -22.07 -31.75 -26.14
CA TYR A 66 -23.11 -31.14 -27.00
C TYR A 66 -22.80 -29.66 -27.25
N PRO A 67 -22.76 -29.18 -28.50
CA PRO A 67 -22.44 -27.79 -28.79
C PRO A 67 -23.72 -26.94 -28.77
N GLN A 68 -23.84 -26.01 -27.83
CA GLN A 68 -24.85 -24.95 -27.92
C GLN A 68 -24.21 -23.64 -28.40
N LYS A 69 -24.37 -23.38 -29.70
CA LYS A 69 -24.28 -22.02 -30.26
C LYS A 69 -25.39 -21.17 -29.66
N LYS A 70 -25.07 -19.99 -29.10
CA LYS A 70 -25.96 -18.82 -29.22
C LYS A 70 -25.20 -17.49 -29.11
N ARG A 71 -25.65 -16.59 -29.98
CA ARG A 71 -25.07 -15.31 -30.45
C ARG A 71 -24.78 -14.30 -29.34
N ARG A 72 -23.69 -13.55 -29.53
CA ARG A 72 -23.33 -12.32 -28.79
C ARG A 72 -23.85 -11.09 -29.52
N GLU A 73 -25.11 -10.74 -29.38
CA GLU A 73 -25.62 -9.39 -29.70
C GLU A 73 -26.77 -9.20 -28.70
N ASN A 74 -26.62 -8.40 -27.64
CA ASN A 74 -27.27 -7.08 -27.55
C ASN A 74 -26.86 -6.28 -26.28
N TRP A 75 -25.71 -6.55 -25.65
CA TRP A 75 -25.32 -5.88 -24.39
C TRP A 75 -24.82 -4.43 -24.55
N LEU A 76 -24.47 -4.00 -25.78
CA LEU A 76 -23.88 -2.68 -26.01
C LEU A 76 -24.89 -1.56 -26.32
N SER A 77 -26.20 -1.84 -26.27
CA SER A 77 -27.23 -0.84 -26.60
C SER A 77 -27.81 -0.10 -25.39
N GLU A 78 -27.53 -0.52 -24.15
CA GLU A 78 -28.09 0.09 -22.94
C GLU A 78 -27.07 0.89 -22.11
N LEU A 79 -25.82 1.01 -22.56
CA LEU A 79 -24.77 1.77 -21.84
C LEU A 79 -24.61 3.23 -22.33
N PHE A 80 -25.33 3.61 -23.38
CA PHE A 80 -25.25 4.96 -23.99
C PHE A 80 -26.60 5.69 -24.00
N ASP A 81 -27.45 5.45 -23.01
CA ASP A 81 -28.49 6.41 -22.58
C ASP A 81 -28.17 6.90 -21.16
#